data_AF-A0A496P5X4-F1
#
_entry.id   AF-A0A496P5X4-F1
#
_cell.length_a   1.000
_cell.length_b   1.000
_cell.length_c   1.000
_cell.angle_alpha   90.00
_cell.angle_beta   90.00
_cell.angle_gamma   90.00
#
_symmetry.space_group_name_H-M   'P 1'
#
loop_
_entity.id
_entity.type
_entity.pdbx_description
1 polymer ?
#
loop_
_entity_poly.entity_id
_entity_poly.type
_entity_poly.pdbx_seq_one_letter_code
_entity_poly.pdbx_strand_id
1 'polypeptide(L)'
;MIRTEFPTNRAELKEQFGYLSFQCTFINTDVVVVRSRRTYKYVLITYCCGRKTGFICEDETLQWEKAFEIFKEVPSNYNDLDQWETQNEERLELLVPNT
;
A
#
# COMPACT_ATOMS: atom_id res chain seq x y z
N MET A 1 2.80 -39.03 15.94
CA MET A 1 3.71 -37.89 15.80
C MET A 1 2.85 -36.72 15.34
N ILE A 2 2.45 -35.83 16.26
CA ILE A 2 1.54 -34.73 15.94
C ILE A 2 2.36 -33.72 15.13
N ARG A 3 2.06 -33.57 13.84
CA ARG A 3 2.56 -32.45 13.04
C ARG A 3 1.83 -31.21 13.55
N THR A 4 2.53 -30.37 14.31
CA THR A 4 2.04 -29.05 14.67
C THR A 4 1.97 -28.22 13.40
N GLU A 5 0.79 -28.15 12.79
CA GLU A 5 0.49 -27.24 11.68
C GLU A 5 0.46 -25.82 12.22
N PHE A 6 1.58 -25.11 12.03
CA PHE A 6 1.81 -23.70 12.34
C PHE A 6 1.72 -23.32 13.83
N PRO A 7 2.57 -22.38 14.30
CA PRO A 7 2.60 -22.01 15.71
C PRO A 7 1.27 -21.38 16.14
N THR A 8 0.69 -21.95 17.19
CA THR A 8 -0.68 -21.74 17.65
C THR A 8 -0.85 -20.46 18.48
N ASN A 9 0.24 -19.82 18.91
CA ASN A 9 0.16 -18.58 19.68
C ASN A 9 1.30 -17.58 19.37
N ARG A 10 1.06 -16.32 19.75
CA ARG A 10 1.93 -15.17 19.49
C ARG A 10 3.33 -15.31 20.08
N ALA A 11 3.49 -16.04 21.19
CA ALA A 11 4.78 -16.22 21.85
C ALA A 11 5.68 -17.18 21.05
N GLU A 12 5.13 -18.32 20.61
CA GLU A 12 5.82 -19.31 19.76
C GLU A 12 6.28 -18.70 18.43
N LEU A 13 5.42 -17.88 17.81
CA LEU A 13 5.76 -17.15 16.59
C LEU A 13 6.93 -16.16 16.79
N LYS A 14 6.95 -15.45 17.93
CA LYS A 14 8.00 -14.48 18.27
C LYS A 14 9.32 -15.20 18.57
N GLU A 15 9.28 -16.38 19.17
CA GLU A 15 10.47 -17.18 19.44
C GLU A 15 11.10 -17.75 18.15
N GLN A 16 10.27 -18.22 17.21
CA GLN A 16 10.76 -18.77 15.94
C GLN A 16 11.26 -17.71 14.95
N PHE A 17 10.59 -16.55 14.87
CA PHE A 17 10.89 -15.51 13.87
C PHE A 17 11.46 -14.21 14.49
N GLY A 18 11.68 -14.18 15.81
CA GLY A 18 12.26 -13.06 16.57
C GLY A 18 11.29 -11.91 16.84
N TYR A 19 10.93 -11.19 15.79
CA TYR A 19 9.81 -10.25 15.77
C TYR A 19 8.87 -10.77 14.68
N LEU A 20 7.58 -10.92 14.99
CA LEU A 20 6.54 -11.16 14.00
C LEU A 20 6.37 -9.86 13.16
N SER A 21 7.39 -9.33 12.51
CA SER A 21 8.07 -9.74 11.26
C SER A 21 7.59 -8.72 10.25
N PHE A 22 8.45 -7.76 9.94
CA PHE A 22 8.24 -6.74 8.91
C PHE A 22 7.71 -7.36 7.59
N GLN A 23 8.11 -8.61 7.32
CA GLN A 23 7.63 -9.42 6.19
C GLN A 23 6.15 -9.85 6.33
N CYS A 24 5.67 -10.17 7.53
CA CYS A 24 4.25 -10.45 7.79
C CYS A 24 3.39 -9.19 7.71
N THR A 25 3.93 -8.01 8.03
CA THR A 25 3.22 -6.73 7.83
C THR A 25 2.93 -6.49 6.34
N PHE A 26 3.86 -6.85 5.45
CA PHE A 26 3.66 -6.70 4.01
C PHE A 26 2.63 -7.67 3.41
N ILE A 27 2.38 -8.83 4.04
CA ILE A 27 1.30 -9.75 3.59
C ILE A 27 -0.07 -9.05 3.62
N ASN A 28 -0.26 -8.14 4.58
CA ASN A 28 -1.51 -7.37 4.71
C ASN A 28 -1.38 -5.95 4.12
N THR A 29 -0.33 -5.69 3.34
CA THR A 29 -0.09 -4.37 2.74
C THR A 29 -0.39 -4.39 1.26
N ASP A 30 -1.43 -3.67 0.85
CA ASP A 30 -1.69 -3.39 -0.55
C ASP A 30 -0.88 -2.18 -1.00
N VAL A 31 -0.34 -2.24 -2.21
CA VAL A 31 0.38 -1.14 -2.83
C VAL A 31 -0.36 -0.72 -4.10
N VAL A 32 -0.73 0.55 -4.14
CA VAL A 32 -1.46 1.15 -5.27
C VAL A 32 -0.58 2.24 -5.87
N VAL A 33 -0.39 2.20 -7.18
CA VAL A 33 0.36 3.24 -7.88
C VAL A 33 -0.61 4.29 -8.39
N VAL A 34 -0.45 5.53 -7.96
CA VAL A 34 -1.16 6.68 -8.50
C VAL A 34 -0.28 7.33 -9.54
N ARG A 35 -0.65 7.24 -10.82
CA ARG A 35 0.13 7.80 -11.93
C ARG A 35 -0.59 9.01 -12.53
N SER A 36 0.15 10.09 -12.74
CA SER A 36 -0.36 11.25 -13.49
C SER A 36 -0.42 10.92 -14.97
N ARG A 37 -1.57 11.15 -15.62
CA ARG A 37 -1.71 10.96 -17.07
C ARG A 37 -0.96 12.00 -17.90
N ARG A 38 -0.71 13.19 -17.33
CA ARG A 38 -0.02 14.29 -18.03
C ARG A 38 1.49 14.13 -18.03
N THR A 39 2.07 13.74 -16.90
CA THR A 39 3.53 13.72 -16.70
C THR A 39 4.11 12.32 -16.58
N TYR A 40 3.26 11.29 -16.46
CA TYR A 40 3.64 9.89 -16.22
C TYR A 40 4.40 9.63 -14.91
N LYS A 41 4.55 10.66 -14.08
CA LYS A 41 5.11 10.54 -12.72
C LYS A 41 4.13 9.80 -11.83
N TYR A 42 4.65 9.10 -10.84
CA TYR A 42 3.84 8.26 -9.97
C TYR A 42 4.24 8.37 -8.50
N VAL A 43 3.28 8.08 -7.65
CA VAL A 43 3.45 7.92 -6.21
C VAL A 43 2.85 6.57 -5.83
N LEU A 44 3.58 5.77 -5.07
CA LEU A 44 3.02 4.54 -4.52
C LEU A 44 2.33 4.87 -3.21
N ILE A 45 1.13 4.35 -3.01
CA ILE A 45 0.35 4.49 -1.79
C ILE A 45 0.24 3.11 -1.16
N THR A 46 0.51 3.02 0.14
CA THR A 46 0.39 1.77 0.89
C THR A 46 -0.88 1.77 1.71
N TYR A 47 -1.57 0.64 1.72
CA TYR A 47 -2.73 0.36 2.57
C TYR A 47 -2.43 -0.85 3.43
N CYS A 48 -2.88 -0.85 4.68
CA CYS A 48 -2.83 -2.03 5.54
C CYS A 48 -4.24 -2.32 6.05
N CYS A 49 -4.72 -3.54 5.80
CA CYS A 49 -6.10 -3.94 6.11
C CYS A 49 -7.15 -2.94 5.57
N GLY A 50 -6.96 -2.47 4.33
CA GLY A 50 -7.84 -1.48 3.70
C GLY A 50 -7.67 -0.04 4.17
N ARG A 51 -6.76 0.27 5.11
CA ARG A 51 -6.52 1.63 5.60
C ARG A 51 -5.22 2.21 5.03
N LYS A 52 -5.27 3.42 4.48
CA LYS A 52 -4.09 4.13 3.98
C LYS A 52 -3.06 4.36 5.10
N THR A 53 -1.82 3.94 4.87
CA THR A 53 -0.75 3.95 5.88
C THR A 53 0.45 4.81 5.49
N GLY A 54 0.71 5.02 4.21
CA GLY A 54 1.89 5.75 3.77
C GLY A 54 1.97 5.94 2.26
N PHE A 55 3.06 6.56 1.84
CA PHE A 55 3.42 6.71 0.44
C PHE A 55 4.92 6.56 0.22
N ILE A 56 5.29 6.20 -1.00
CA ILE A 56 6.68 6.08 -1.45
C ILE A 56 6.81 6.92 -2.73
N CYS A 57 7.87 7.72 -2.80
CA CYS A 57 8.20 8.56 -3.95
C CYS A 57 9.66 8.28 -4.36
N GLU A 58 9.83 7.49 -5.42
CA GLU A 58 11.14 7.14 -5.98
C GLU A 58 11.53 8.05 -7.17
N ASP A 59 10.63 8.93 -7.62
CA ASP A 59 10.92 9.87 -8.70
C ASP A 59 11.67 11.09 -8.14
N GLU A 60 12.99 11.15 -8.39
CA GLU A 60 13.87 12.26 -7.99
C GLU A 60 13.42 13.63 -8.54
N THR A 61 12.64 13.63 -9.62
CA THR A 61 12.13 14.84 -10.26
C THR A 61 10.74 15.24 -9.74
N LEU A 62 10.10 14.41 -8.92
CA LEU A 62 8.86 14.72 -8.24
C LEU A 62 9.19 15.30 -6.85
N GLN A 63 8.84 16.56 -6.64
CA GLN A 63 9.04 17.20 -5.34
C GLN A 63 8.21 16.49 -4.26
N TRP A 64 8.83 16.26 -3.10
CA TRP A 64 8.23 15.51 -1.99
C TRP A 64 6.88 16.10 -1.56
N GLU A 65 6.74 17.43 -1.58
CA GLU A 65 5.51 18.13 -1.22
C GLU A 65 4.36 17.75 -2.15
N LYS A 66 4.63 17.61 -3.46
CA LYS A 66 3.61 17.17 -4.42
C LYS A 66 3.21 15.72 -4.20
N ALA A 67 4.17 14.85 -3.88
CA ALA A 67 3.87 13.48 -3.53
C ALA A 67 3.02 13.39 -2.25
N PHE A 68 3.30 14.25 -1.27
CA PHE A 68 2.51 14.36 -0.05
C PHE A 68 1.10 14.93 -0.29
N GLU A 69 0.92 15.91 -1.18
CA GLU A 69 -0.41 16.36 -1.60
C GLU A 69 -1.22 15.23 -2.24
N ILE A 70 -0.61 14.47 -3.17
CA ILE A 70 -1.25 13.29 -3.76
C ILE A 70 -1.63 12.29 -2.67
N PHE A 71 -0.72 11.99 -1.74
CA PHE A 71 -1.01 11.12 -0.60
C PHE A 71 -2.20 11.61 0.23
N LYS A 72 -2.37 12.93 0.44
CA LYS A 72 -3.52 13.49 1.15
C LYS A 72 -4.83 13.38 0.35
N GLU A 73 -4.79 13.59 -0.95
CA GLU A 73 -5.95 13.52 -1.85
C GLU A 73 -6.50 12.10 -2.00
N VAL A 74 -5.62 11.10 -2.01
CA VAL A 74 -6.00 9.69 -2.16
C VAL A 74 -6.90 9.24 -1.00
N PRO A 75 -7.93 8.41 -1.20
CA PRO A 75 -8.84 7.99 -0.13
C PRO A 75 -8.15 7.30 1.04
N SER A 76 -8.70 7.48 2.24
CA SER A 76 -8.16 6.82 3.44
C SER A 76 -8.53 5.34 3.54
N ASN A 77 -9.58 4.92 2.83
CA ASN A 77 -10.02 3.53 2.72
C ASN A 77 -9.76 3.03 1.30
N TYR A 78 -9.18 1.84 1.17
CA TYR A 78 -8.88 1.19 -0.10
C TYR A 78 -10.15 0.98 -0.94
N ASN A 79 -11.28 0.65 -0.31
CA ASN A 79 -12.53 0.35 -1.00
C ASN A 79 -13.15 1.58 -1.69
N ASP A 80 -12.66 2.78 -1.41
CA ASP A 80 -13.12 4.01 -2.04
C ASP A 80 -12.31 4.36 -3.31
N LEU A 81 -11.27 3.58 -3.63
CA LEU A 81 -10.34 3.88 -4.72
C LEU A 81 -11.00 3.86 -6.11
N ASP A 82 -11.88 2.89 -6.38
CA ASP A 82 -12.56 2.79 -7.69
C ASP A 82 -13.42 4.03 -7.99
N GLN A 83 -14.16 4.49 -6.97
CA GLN A 83 -14.98 5.70 -7.08
C GLN A 83 -14.08 6.93 -7.26
N TRP A 84 -12.98 7.01 -6.50
CA TRP A 84 -12.05 8.12 -6.58
C TRP A 84 -11.32 8.19 -7.92
N GLU A 85 -10.91 7.05 -8.49
CA GLU A 85 -10.33 6.98 -9.83
C GLU A 85 -11.31 7.49 -10.87
N THR A 86 -12.56 7.03 -10.83
CA THR A 86 -13.61 7.48 -11.75
C THR A 86 -13.81 9.00 -11.69
N GLN A 87 -13.77 9.58 -10.49
CA GLN A 87 -13.90 11.03 -10.30
C GLN A 87 -12.68 11.83 -10.81
N ASN A 88 -11.53 11.17 -11.01
CA ASN A 88 -10.26 11.81 -11.36
C ASN A 88 -9.64 11.23 -12.65
N GLU A 89 -10.40 10.51 -13.47
CA GLU A 89 -9.92 9.74 -14.62
C GLU A 89 -9.22 10.58 -15.69
N GLU A 90 -9.52 11.88 -15.77
CA GLU A 90 -8.85 12.81 -16.68
C GLU A 90 -7.43 13.18 -16.21
N ARG A 91 -7.19 13.12 -14.90
CA ARG A 91 -5.95 13.59 -14.25
C ARG A 91 -4.98 12.46 -13.97
N LEU A 92 -5.50 11.31 -13.55
CA LEU A 92 -4.72 10.21 -13.02
C LEU A 92 -5.29 8.85 -13.44
N GLU A 93 -4.52 7.81 -13.13
CA GLU A 93 -4.93 6.42 -13.21
C GLU A 93 -4.33 5.66 -12.03
N LEU A 94 -5.04 4.63 -11.59
CA LEU A 94 -4.58 3.69 -10.59
C LEU A 94 -4.02 2.45 -11.28
N LEU A 95 -2.79 2.09 -10.91
CA LEU A 95 -2.21 0.79 -11.28
C LEU A 95 -2.20 -0.07 -10.01
N VAL A 96 -3.08 -1.05 -10.00
CA VAL A 96 -3.23 -2.03 -8.92
C VAL A 96 -2.69 -3.37 -9.44
N PRO A 97 -1.93 -4.14 -8.64
CA PRO A 97 -1.52 -5.48 -9.05
C PRO A 97 -2.77 -6.33 -9.36
N ASN A 98 -2.87 -6.84 -10.59
CA ASN A 98 -3.97 -7.73 -10.96
C ASN A 98 -3.90 -9.00 -10.10
N THR A 99 -5.03 -9.36 -9.51
CA THR A 99 -5.22 -10.67 -8.85
C THR A 99 -5.40 -11.77 -9.88
#